data_AF-A0A3N5N1H6-F1
#
_entry.id   AF-A0A3N5N1H6-F1
#
_cell.length_a   1.000
_cell.length_b   1.000
_cell.length_c   1.000
_cell.angle_alpha   90.00
_cell.angle_beta   90.00
_cell.angle_gamma   90.00
#
_symmetry.space_group_name_H-M   'P 1'
#
loop_
_entity.id
_entity.type
_entity.pdbx_description
1 polymer ?
#
loop_
_entity_poly.entity_id
_entity_poly.type
_entity_poly.pdbx_seq_one_letter_code
_entity_poly.pdbx_strand_id
1 'polypeptide(L)'
;MMGAVPDAVVELLRESLAAWRVAAIVTCNADGGVEVRAQATRLVIARAPPDLPFRWLVSIDDRRRGVTGIAGLLRSVRSAIDVNYRPIRVRIAALPLVP
;
A
#
# COMPACT_ATOMS: atom_id res chain seq x y z
N MET A 1 3.32 10.01 -18.91
CA MET A 1 2.59 10.75 -17.85
C MET A 1 2.17 9.74 -16.80
N MET A 2 2.57 9.91 -15.54
CA MET A 2 2.17 9.01 -14.47
C MET A 2 0.69 9.29 -14.16
N GLY A 3 -0.18 8.28 -14.19
CA GLY A 3 -1.61 8.50 -13.97
C GLY A 3 -1.91 8.91 -12.51
N ALA A 4 -3.06 9.54 -12.28
CA ALA A 4 -3.53 9.81 -10.93
C ALA A 4 -4.03 8.54 -10.24
N VAL A 5 -3.86 8.45 -8.93
CA VAL A 5 -4.51 7.45 -8.09
C VAL A 5 -6.02 7.74 -8.12
N PRO A 6 -6.89 6.76 -8.44
CA PRO A 6 -8.32 7.01 -8.52
C PRO A 6 -8.92 7.42 -7.17
N ASP A 7 -9.87 8.36 -7.18
CA ASP A 7 -10.52 8.88 -5.96
C ASP A 7 -11.15 7.77 -5.11
N ALA A 8 -11.77 6.77 -5.73
CA ALA A 8 -12.31 5.61 -5.02
C ALA A 8 -11.26 4.85 -4.20
N VAL A 9 -10.00 4.83 -4.65
CA VAL A 9 -8.89 4.23 -3.89
C VAL A 9 -8.50 5.14 -2.72
N VAL A 10 -8.54 6.46 -2.91
CA VAL A 10 -8.29 7.43 -1.84
C VAL A 10 -9.33 7.31 -0.73
N GLU A 11 -10.62 7.25 -1.07
CA GLU A 11 -11.68 7.07 -0.09
C GLU A 11 -11.58 5.73 0.63
N LEU A 12 -11.31 4.65 -0.11
CA LEU A 12 -11.11 3.34 0.49
C LEU A 12 -9.93 3.33 1.48
N LEU A 13 -8.85 4.08 1.21
CA LEU A 13 -7.76 4.24 2.16
C LEU A 13 -8.25 4.93 3.45
N ARG A 14 -9.00 6.03 3.34
CA ARG A 14 -9.54 6.73 4.52
C ARG A 14 -10.46 5.85 5.35
N GLU A 15 -11.40 5.17 4.70
CA GLU A 15 -12.34 4.25 5.36
C GLU A 15 -11.59 3.09 6.03
N SER A 16 -10.58 2.53 5.37
CA SER A 16 -9.78 1.45 5.93
C SER A 16 -8.99 1.90 7.16
N LEU A 17 -8.39 3.09 7.13
CA LEU A 17 -7.67 3.66 8.28
C LEU A 17 -8.60 3.86 9.48
N ALA A 18 -9.80 4.38 9.24
CA ALA A 18 -10.83 4.52 10.27
C ALA A 18 -11.24 3.15 10.84
N ALA A 19 -11.47 2.16 9.98
CA ALA A 19 -11.82 0.79 10.39
C ALA A 19 -10.72 0.12 11.23
N TRP A 20 -9.45 0.39 10.92
CA TRP A 20 -8.31 -0.11 11.70
C TRP A 20 -8.01 0.71 12.95
N ARG A 21 -8.72 1.83 13.16
CA ARG A 21 -8.49 2.78 14.26
C ARG A 21 -7.05 3.32 14.28
N VAL A 22 -6.49 3.57 13.09
CA VAL A 22 -5.15 4.14 12.94
C VAL A 22 -5.28 5.65 12.73
N ALA A 23 -4.64 6.44 13.59
CA ALA A 23 -4.56 7.88 13.43
C ALA A 23 -3.59 8.24 12.31
N ALA A 24 -4.13 8.44 11.10
CA ALA A 24 -3.36 8.78 9.91
C ALA A 24 -4.10 9.81 9.04
N ILE A 25 -3.34 10.59 8.29
CA ILE A 25 -3.85 11.60 7.34
C ILE A 25 -3.57 11.10 5.93
N VAL A 26 -4.57 11.22 5.04
CA VAL A 26 -4.46 10.90 3.62
C VAL A 26 -4.57 12.20 2.81
N THR A 27 -3.51 12.55 2.09
CA THR A 27 -3.43 13.76 1.27
C THR A 27 -3.16 13.39 -0.18
N CYS A 28 -3.88 14.02 -1.11
CA CYS A 28 -3.58 13.90 -2.54
C CYS A 28 -2.48 14.90 -2.92
N ASN A 29 -1.48 14.44 -3.67
CA ASN A 29 -0.40 15.28 -4.17
C ASN A 29 -0.80 15.91 -5.51
N ALA A 30 -0.20 17.05 -5.85
CA ALA A 30 -0.43 17.73 -7.13
C ALA A 30 -0.14 16.84 -8.35
N ASP A 31 0.80 15.90 -8.22
CA ASP A 31 1.18 14.95 -9.28
C ASP A 31 0.23 13.74 -9.40
N GLY A 32 -0.92 13.75 -8.72
CA GLY A 32 -1.89 12.66 -8.73
C GLY A 32 -1.49 11.46 -7.86
N GLY A 33 -0.42 11.57 -7.07
CA GLY A 33 -0.06 10.61 -6.03
C GLY A 33 -0.89 10.80 -4.75
N VAL A 34 -0.77 9.85 -3.83
CA VAL A 34 -1.38 9.92 -2.49
C VAL A 34 -0.29 9.76 -1.46
N GLU A 35 -0.33 10.60 -0.44
CA GLU A 35 0.52 10.50 0.74
C GLU A 35 -0.31 10.07 1.94
N VAL A 36 0.21 9.10 2.70
CA VAL A 36 -0.35 8.72 4.00
C VAL A 36 0.69 8.98 5.08
N ARG A 37 0.31 9.74 6.09
CA ARG A 37 1.16 10.07 7.24
C ARG A 37 0.54 9.56 8.54
N ALA A 38 1.32 8.84 9.34
CA ALA A 38 0.92 8.37 10.67
C ALA A 38 2.14 8.43 11.60
N GLN A 39 2.03 9.11 12.74
CA GLN A 39 3.15 9.30 13.69
C GLN A 39 4.44 9.77 12.96
N ALA A 40 5.51 8.96 13.01
CA ALA A 40 6.78 9.23 12.34
C ALA A 40 6.89 8.59 10.94
N THR A 41 5.88 7.84 10.50
CA THR A 41 5.89 7.12 9.22
C THR A 41 5.18 7.94 8.14
N ARG A 42 5.86 8.05 7.00
CA ARG A 42 5.33 8.63 5.77
C ARG A 42 5.44 7.60 4.65
N LEU A 43 4.36 7.44 3.90
CA LEU A 43 4.35 6.63 2.68
C LEU A 43 3.72 7.39 1.52
N VAL A 44 4.22 7.10 0.33
CA VAL A 44 3.75 7.70 -0.92
C VAL A 44 3.28 6.61 -1.86
N ILE A 45 2.08 6.76 -2.40
CA ILE A 45 1.44 5.86 -3.34
C ILE A 45 1.32 6.61 -4.66
N ALA A 46 1.89 6.08 -5.72
CA ALA A 46 1.73 6.62 -7.07
C ALA A 46 1.18 5.53 -8.00
N ARG A 47 0.54 5.91 -9.10
CA ARG A 47 0.32 4.94 -10.18
C ARG A 47 1.65 4.52 -10.75
N ALA A 48 1.75 3.23 -11.03
CA ALA A 48 2.88 2.73 -11.78
C ALA A 48 2.78 3.18 -13.25
N PRO A 49 3.93 3.32 -13.94
CA PRO A 49 3.97 3.33 -15.39
C PRO A 49 3.16 2.18 -16.02
N PRO A 50 2.50 2.40 -17.17
CA PRO A 50 1.57 1.44 -17.76
C PRO A 50 2.24 0.17 -18.30
N ASP A 51 3.56 0.18 -18.48
CA ASP A 51 4.40 -0.93 -18.96
C ASP A 51 4.81 -1.91 -17.84
N LEU A 52 4.44 -1.64 -16.59
CA LEU A 52 4.79 -2.48 -15.45
C LEU A 52 3.67 -3.44 -15.05
N PRO A 53 3.99 -4.65 -14.53
CA PRO A 53 3.00 -5.66 -14.15
C PRO A 53 2.25 -5.34 -12.85
N PHE A 54 2.47 -4.17 -12.25
CA PHE A 54 1.81 -3.72 -11.03
C PHE A 54 1.14 -2.37 -11.24
N ARG A 55 0.08 -2.13 -10.47
CA ARG A 55 -0.82 -0.97 -10.63
C ARG A 55 -0.33 0.27 -9.89
N TRP A 56 0.36 0.07 -8.78
CA TRP A 56 0.86 1.14 -7.92
C TRP A 56 2.30 0.90 -7.53
N LEU A 57 2.99 2.01 -7.26
CA LEU A 57 4.28 2.03 -6.58
C LEU A 57 4.05 2.64 -5.20
N VAL A 58 4.42 1.89 -4.17
CA VAL A 58 4.36 2.32 -2.78
C VAL A 58 5.79 2.54 -2.30
N SER A 59 6.08 3.77 -1.90
CA SER A 59 7.35 4.16 -1.28
C SER A 59 7.15 4.33 0.22
N ILE A 60 7.97 3.63 1.02
CA ILE A 60 8.01 3.70 2.48
C ILE A 60 9.48 3.90 2.84
N ASP A 61 9.81 5.05 3.42
CA ASP A 61 11.20 5.47 3.63
C ASP A 61 12.03 5.30 2.34
N ASP A 62 13.17 4.61 2.41
CA ASP A 62 14.05 4.35 1.26
C ASP A 62 13.63 3.13 0.41
N ARG A 63 12.50 2.50 0.72
CA ARG A 63 12.03 1.29 0.05
C ARG A 63 10.89 1.59 -0.89
N ARG A 64 11.00 1.09 -2.12
CA ARG A 64 9.94 1.16 -3.13
C ARG A 64 9.46 -0.23 -3.50
N ARG A 65 8.15 -0.44 -3.57
CA ARG A 65 7.53 -1.74 -3.89
C ARG A 65 6.39 -1.59 -4.88
N GLY A 66 6.34 -2.50 -5.85
CA GLY A 66 5.21 -2.62 -6.78
C GLY A 66 4.04 -3.35 -6.13
N VAL A 67 2.83 -2.86 -6.35
CA VAL A 67 1.59 -3.46 -5.81
C VAL A 67 0.58 -3.66 -6.94
N THR A 68 0.11 -4.89 -7.09
CA THR A 68 -0.75 -5.32 -8.21
C THR A 68 -2.24 -5.10 -7.96
N GLY A 69 -2.69 -5.15 -6.70
CA GLY A 69 -4.11 -5.15 -6.34
C GLY A 69 -4.41 -4.41 -5.04
N ILE A 70 -5.69 -4.03 -4.86
CA ILE A 70 -6.17 -3.23 -3.71
C ILE A 70 -5.84 -3.91 -2.38
N ALA A 71 -6.06 -5.22 -2.26
CA ALA A 71 -5.73 -5.96 -1.04
C ALA A 71 -4.23 -5.87 -0.70
N GLY A 72 -3.36 -5.94 -1.71
CA GLY A 72 -1.91 -5.74 -1.54
C GLY A 72 -1.59 -4.33 -1.08
N LEU A 73 -2.27 -3.32 -1.64
CA LEU A 73 -2.06 -1.91 -1.31
C LEU A 73 -2.44 -1.64 0.15
N LEU A 74 -3.65 -2.04 0.54
CA LEU A 74 -4.13 -1.88 1.92
C LEU A 74 -3.24 -2.62 2.91
N ARG A 75 -2.78 -3.84 2.58
CA ARG A 75 -1.84 -4.59 3.41
C ARG A 75 -0.50 -3.88 3.55
N SER A 76 0.06 -3.35 2.45
CA SER A 76 1.31 -2.60 2.47
C SER A 76 1.21 -1.33 3.30
N VAL A 77 0.11 -0.58 3.16
CA VAL A 77 -0.17 0.62 3.95
C VAL A 77 -0.28 0.25 5.42
N ARG A 78 -1.18 -0.68 5.78
CA ARG A 78 -1.37 -1.09 7.18
C ARG A 78 -0.07 -1.58 7.81
N SER A 79 0.68 -2.43 7.10
CA SER A 79 1.96 -2.95 7.60
C SER A 79 3.03 -1.89 7.81
N ALA A 80 2.91 -0.73 7.18
CA ALA A 80 3.85 0.38 7.37
C ALA A 80 3.47 1.26 8.56
N ILE A 81 2.17 1.53 8.76
CA ILE A 81 1.69 2.57 9.69
C ILE A 81 1.13 2.04 11.01
N ASP A 82 0.67 0.79 11.04
CA ASP A 82 0.05 0.19 12.23
C ASP A 82 1.09 -0.66 12.95
N VAL A 83 1.69 -0.12 14.01
CA VAL A 83 2.71 -0.80 14.84
C VAL A 83 2.20 -2.09 15.48
N ASN A 84 0.89 -2.19 15.69
CA ASN A 84 0.24 -3.35 16.28
C ASN A 84 -0.13 -4.39 15.22
N TYR A 85 -0.01 -4.06 13.94
CA TYR A 85 -0.29 -5.01 12.87
C TYR A 85 0.76 -6.12 12.83
N ARG A 86 0.29 -7.35 12.99
CA ARG A 86 1.10 -8.57 12.85
C ARG A 86 0.67 -9.28 11.56
N PRO A 87 1.42 -9.14 10.45
CA PRO A 87 1.09 -9.86 9.23
C PRO A 87 1.23 -11.37 9.47
N ILE A 88 0.21 -12.13 9.09
CA ILE A 88 0.28 -13.60 9.07
C ILE A 88 1.28 -13.99 7.99
N ARG A 89 2.35 -14.67 8.39
CA ARG A 89 3.36 -15.22 7.47
C ARG A 89 3.17 -16.72 7.38
N VAL A 90 2.70 -17.18 6.23
CA VAL A 90 2.68 -18.60 5.90
C VAL A 90 4.02 -18.99 5.28
N ARG A 91 4.58 -20.11 5.75
CA ARG A 91 5.71 -20.77 5.10
C ARG A 91 5.14 -21.91 4.26
N ILE A 92 5.41 -21.89 2.96
CA ILE A 92 5.12 -23.03 2.10
C ILE A 92 6.24 -24.04 2.34
N ALA A 93 5.94 -25.15 3.00
CA ALA A 93 6.83 -26.29 2.99
C ALA A 93 6.82 -26.88 1.57
N ALA A 94 8.00 -27.12 0.99
CA ALA A 94 8.08 -27.94 -0.21
C ALA A 94 7.60 -29.34 0.18
N LEU A 95 6.36 -29.68 -0.18
CA LEU A 95 6.00 -31.10 -0.26
C LEU A 95 6.88 -31.69 -1.35
N PRO A 96 7.54 -32.84 -1.11
CA PRO A 96 8.16 -33.54 -2.22
C PRO A 96 7.07 -33.77 -3.26
N LEU A 97 7.32 -33.33 -4.50
CA LEU A 97 6.55 -33.78 -5.65
C LEU A 97 6.78 -35.29 -5.70
N VAL A 98 5.85 -36.06 -5.13
CA VAL A 98 5.88 -37.52 -5.20
C VAL A 98 5.83 -37.88 -6.69
N PRO A 99 6.66 -38.83 -7.17
CA PRO A 99 6.79 -39.13 -8.60
C PRO A 99 5.47 -39.52 -9.27
#